data_AF-A0A0G1Z387-F1
#
_entry.id   AF-A0A0G1Z387-F1
#
_cell.length_a   1.000
_cell.length_b   1.000
_cell.length_c   1.000
_cell.angle_alpha   90.00
_cell.angle_beta   90.00
_cell.angle_gamma   90.00
#
_symmetry.space_group_name_H-M   'P 1'
#
loop_
_entity.id
_entity.type
_entity.pdbx_description
1 polymer ?
#
loop_
_entity_poly.entity_id
_entity_poly.type
_entity_poly.pdbx_seq_one_letter_code
_entity_poly.pdbx_strand_id
1 'polypeptide(L)'
;METKKRTITLTDRAPVKIQEEEWPIIAHGQHKDFDGQYEFQSNRTTELNIRVRRHEDGRVIVYGVYSYSTNWQGENGHTARTGYVIDDRETLIESIKQVGSDLETRGVDNEVVRIVVDACIADLPAEDL
;
A
#
# COMPACT_ATOMS: atom_id res chain seq x y z
N MET A 1 21.09 -14.81 11.01
CA MET A 1 20.47 -14.00 9.94
C MET A 1 19.83 -12.80 10.61
N GLU A 2 20.05 -11.59 10.11
CA GLU A 2 19.53 -10.37 10.75
C GLU A 2 18.05 -10.21 10.41
N THR A 3 17.17 -10.26 11.41
CA THR A 3 15.73 -10.19 11.18
C THR A 3 15.33 -8.78 10.76
N LYS A 4 14.86 -8.64 9.52
CA LYS A 4 14.50 -7.35 8.94
C LYS A 4 13.22 -6.81 9.57
N LYS A 5 13.32 -5.62 10.18
CA LYS A 5 12.18 -4.94 10.81
C LYS A 5 11.62 -3.86 9.89
N ARG A 6 10.29 -3.69 9.92
CA ARG A 6 9.58 -2.64 9.19
C ARG A 6 8.64 -1.89 10.11
N THR A 7 8.60 -0.57 9.96
CA THR A 7 7.58 0.29 10.59
C THR A 7 6.49 0.58 9.56
N ILE A 8 5.24 0.30 9.92
CA ILE A 8 4.05 0.58 9.10
C ILE A 8 3.24 1.68 9.80
N THR A 9 2.94 2.75 9.07
CA THR A 9 2.04 3.80 9.54
C THR A 9 0.61 3.39 9.22
N LEU A 10 -0.25 3.41 10.25
CA LEU A 10 -1.65 3.00 10.15
C LEU A 10 -2.54 4.22 10.41
N THR A 11 -3.79 4.12 10.00
CA THR A 11 -4.80 5.17 10.20
C THR A 11 -5.30 5.15 11.64
N ASP A 12 -5.45 6.34 12.24
CA ASP A 12 -5.99 6.59 13.59
C ASP A 12 -5.31 5.83 14.74
N ARG A 13 -4.04 5.45 14.56
CA ARG A 13 -3.24 4.79 15.60
C ARG A 13 -1.74 5.02 15.43
N ALA A 14 -1.00 4.69 16.48
CA ALA A 14 0.47 4.72 16.44
C ALA A 14 1.02 3.74 15.37
N PRO A 15 2.13 4.08 14.69
CA PRO A 15 2.81 3.16 13.78
C PRO A 15 3.19 1.84 14.45
N VAL A 16 3.06 0.74 13.71
CA VAL A 16 3.35 -0.60 14.19
C VAL A 16 4.70 -1.06 13.63
N LYS A 17 5.51 -1.69 14.47
CA LYS A 17 6.76 -2.34 14.04
C LYS A 17 6.53 -3.84 13.92
N ILE A 18 6.90 -4.40 12.77
CA ILE A 18 6.79 -5.83 12.48
C ILE A 18 8.15 -6.41 12.09
N GLN A 19 8.30 -7.72 12.26
CA GLN A 19 9.37 -8.50 11.66
C GLN A 19 8.86 -9.03 10.30
N GLU A 20 9.57 -8.76 9.21
CA GLU A 20 9.06 -9.07 7.86
C GLU A 20 8.84 -10.57 7.63
N GLU A 21 9.61 -11.43 8.31
CA GLU A 21 9.52 -12.90 8.21
C GLU A 21 8.27 -13.46 8.91
N GLU A 22 7.86 -12.87 10.04
CA GLU A 22 6.64 -13.26 10.78
C GLU A 22 5.36 -12.73 10.10
N TRP A 23 5.49 -11.74 9.22
CA TRP A 23 4.39 -11.07 8.54
C TRP A 23 4.58 -11.11 7.02
N PRO A 24 4.58 -12.30 6.39
CA PRO A 24 4.70 -12.43 4.94
C PRO A 24 3.63 -11.63 4.20
N ILE A 25 4.01 -11.10 3.04
CA ILE A 25 3.06 -10.48 2.11
C ILE A 25 2.25 -11.63 1.48
N ILE A 26 0.93 -11.54 1.57
CA ILE A 26 0.01 -12.51 0.96
C ILE A 26 -0.68 -11.97 -0.29
N ALA A 27 -0.70 -10.65 -0.45
CA ALA A 27 -1.18 -9.98 -1.66
C ALA A 27 -0.58 -8.59 -1.78
N HIS A 28 -0.41 -8.11 -3.01
CA HIS A 28 0.02 -6.74 -3.29
C HIS A 28 -0.59 -6.21 -4.58
N GLY A 29 -0.86 -4.91 -4.57
CA GLY A 29 -1.11 -4.12 -5.78
C GLY A 29 -0.08 -3.00 -5.84
N GLN A 30 0.37 -2.66 -7.04
CA GLN A 30 1.24 -1.52 -7.25
C GLN A 30 0.97 -0.83 -8.58
N HIS A 31 1.15 0.48 -8.60
CA HIS A 31 1.18 1.28 -9.80
C HIS A 31 2.30 2.31 -9.68
N LYS A 32 3.06 2.50 -10.76
CA LYS A 32 4.16 3.44 -10.81
C LYS A 32 4.12 4.14 -12.16
N ASP A 33 4.23 5.46 -12.12
CA ASP A 33 4.26 6.30 -13.31
C ASP A 33 5.38 7.35 -13.19
N PHE A 34 5.90 7.78 -14.33
CA PHE A 34 6.98 8.77 -14.41
C PHE A 34 6.90 9.60 -15.69
N ASP A 35 7.31 10.86 -15.64
CA ASP A 35 7.39 11.68 -16.85
C ASP A 35 8.64 11.36 -17.71
N GLY A 36 8.55 11.71 -19.00
CA GLY A 36 9.59 11.43 -19.99
C GLY A 36 9.50 10.04 -20.62
N GLN A 37 10.55 9.64 -21.34
CA GLN A 37 10.60 8.34 -22.01
C GLN A 37 11.16 7.23 -21.10
N TYR A 38 12.01 7.62 -20.13
CA TYR A 38 12.68 6.70 -19.22
C TYR A 38 12.71 7.28 -17.80
N GLU A 39 12.54 6.43 -16.79
CA GLU A 39 12.48 6.83 -15.39
C GLU A 39 13.72 7.64 -14.94
N PHE A 40 14.92 7.30 -15.41
CA PHE A 40 16.14 8.01 -15.02
C PHE A 40 16.19 9.47 -15.53
N GLN A 41 15.32 9.83 -16.47
CA GLN A 41 15.16 11.20 -17.00
C GLN A 41 13.99 11.93 -16.35
N SER A 42 13.24 11.24 -15.49
CA SER A 42 12.04 11.75 -14.88
C SER A 42 12.34 12.89 -13.91
N ASN A 43 11.54 13.93 -14.01
CA ASN A 43 11.43 14.99 -13.04
C ASN A 43 10.19 14.83 -12.15
N ARG A 44 9.28 13.90 -12.45
CA ARG A 44 8.10 13.54 -11.64
C ARG A 44 7.89 12.04 -11.62
N THR A 45 7.85 11.48 -10.43
CA THR A 45 7.54 10.06 -10.23
C THR A 45 6.38 9.94 -9.25
N THR A 46 5.41 9.11 -9.61
CA THR A 46 4.35 8.67 -8.71
C THR A 46 4.49 7.17 -8.47
N GLU A 47 4.27 6.74 -7.24
CA GLU A 47 4.24 5.32 -6.90
C GLU A 47 3.15 5.10 -5.86
N LEU A 48 2.24 4.18 -6.15
CA LEU A 48 1.22 3.70 -5.24
C LEU A 48 1.44 2.22 -4.98
N ASN A 49 1.46 1.83 -3.71
CA ASN A 49 1.53 0.44 -3.27
C ASN A 49 0.42 0.16 -2.26
N ILE A 50 -0.33 -0.92 -2.44
CA ILE A 50 -1.18 -1.52 -1.40
C ILE A 50 -0.64 -2.91 -1.12
N ARG A 51 -0.46 -3.25 0.16
CA ARG A 51 0.08 -4.55 0.57
C ARG A 51 -0.75 -5.14 1.69
N VAL A 52 -0.92 -6.45 1.61
CA VAL A 52 -1.58 -7.26 2.63
C VAL A 52 -0.54 -8.20 3.23
N ARG A 53 -0.37 -8.12 4.55
CA ARG A 53 0.51 -9.02 5.30
C ARG A 53 -0.29 -9.83 6.29
N ARG A 54 0.02 -11.10 6.44
CA ARG A 54 -0.65 -11.97 7.40
C ARG A 54 0.35 -12.55 8.38
N HIS A 55 0.00 -12.56 9.65
CA HIS A 55 0.74 -13.23 10.70
C HIS A 55 0.18 -14.64 10.93
N GLU A 56 1.00 -15.53 11.48
CA GLU A 56 0.63 -16.92 11.79
C GLU A 56 -0.57 -17.01 12.75
N ASP A 57 -0.70 -16.06 13.68
CA ASP A 57 -1.83 -15.99 14.62
C ASP A 57 -3.17 -15.55 13.99
N GLY A 58 -3.20 -15.32 12.68
CA GLY A 58 -4.41 -14.97 11.94
C GLY A 58 -4.61 -13.48 11.70
N ARG A 59 -3.88 -12.59 12.40
CA ARG A 59 -3.98 -11.14 12.18
C ARG A 59 -3.50 -10.74 10.79
N VAL A 60 -4.12 -9.73 10.23
CA VAL A 60 -3.79 -9.20 8.91
C VAL A 60 -3.51 -7.70 9.01
N ILE A 61 -2.48 -7.22 8.32
CA ILE A 61 -2.21 -5.80 8.13
C ILE A 61 -2.42 -5.47 6.67
N VAL A 62 -3.34 -4.55 6.40
CA VAL A 62 -3.54 -3.97 5.07
C VAL A 62 -3.06 -2.53 5.12
N TYR A 63 -2.17 -2.13 4.22
CA TYR A 63 -1.65 -0.78 4.22
C TYR A 63 -1.32 -0.28 2.81
N GLY A 64 -1.55 1.01 2.61
CA GLY A 64 -1.31 1.75 1.38
C GLY A 64 -0.25 2.82 1.57
N VAL A 65 0.67 2.94 0.62
CA VAL A 65 1.67 4.00 0.57
C VAL A 65 1.66 4.61 -0.83
N TYR A 66 1.38 5.90 -0.89
CA TYR A 66 1.52 6.71 -2.09
C TYR A 66 2.67 7.69 -1.92
N SER A 67 3.54 7.79 -2.91
CA SER A 67 4.61 8.79 -2.98
C SER A 67 4.57 9.53 -4.30
N TYR A 68 4.58 10.86 -4.21
CA TYR A 68 4.86 11.77 -5.31
C TYR A 68 6.20 12.46 -5.06
N SER A 69 7.14 12.30 -5.98
CA SER A 69 8.42 13.00 -5.97
C SER A 69 8.57 13.86 -7.21
N THR A 70 9.12 15.06 -7.05
CA THR A 70 9.29 16.05 -8.13
C THR A 70 10.60 16.80 -7.97
N ASN A 71 11.27 17.10 -9.09
CA ASN A 71 12.48 17.93 -9.15
C ASN A 71 12.18 19.37 -9.61
N TRP A 72 10.92 19.67 -9.95
CA TRP A 72 10.52 20.98 -10.45
C TRP A 72 10.43 22.02 -9.33
N GLN A 73 11.01 23.20 -9.57
CA GLN A 73 10.89 24.32 -8.66
C GLN A 73 9.42 24.78 -8.58
N GLY A 74 8.87 24.84 -7.36
CA GLY A 74 7.49 25.27 -7.12
C GLY A 74 6.49 24.12 -6.91
N GLU A 75 6.93 22.87 -7.05
CA GLU A 75 6.13 21.72 -6.66
C GLU A 75 6.67 21.07 -5.38
N ASN A 76 5.77 20.50 -4.59
CA ASN A 76 6.14 19.77 -3.39
C ASN A 76 5.83 18.29 -3.57
N GLY A 77 6.86 17.46 -3.39
CA GLY A 77 6.66 16.03 -3.19
C GLY A 77 5.81 15.79 -1.94
N HIS A 78 5.04 14.71 -1.93
CA HIS A 78 4.28 14.32 -0.75
C HIS A 78 4.18 12.80 -0.64
N THR A 79 3.88 12.33 0.56
CA THR A 79 3.67 10.91 0.82
C THR A 79 2.43 10.71 1.66
N ALA A 80 1.49 9.92 1.19
CA ALA A 80 0.32 9.50 1.93
C ALA A 80 0.51 8.05 2.41
N ARG A 81 0.13 7.76 3.66
CA ARG A 81 0.22 6.41 4.25
C ARG A 81 -1.02 6.09 5.05
N THR A 82 -1.78 5.08 4.65
CA THR A 82 -2.97 4.60 5.36
C THR A 82 -2.84 3.11 5.63
N GLY A 83 -3.57 2.58 6.60
CA GLY A 83 -3.63 1.14 6.82
C GLY A 83 -4.36 0.76 8.09
N TYR A 84 -4.72 -0.51 8.15
CA TYR A 84 -5.49 -1.11 9.22
C TYR A 84 -4.87 -2.44 9.64
N VAL A 85 -5.08 -2.78 10.91
CA VAL A 85 -4.84 -4.12 11.44
C VAL A 85 -6.22 -4.74 11.61
N ILE A 86 -6.36 -5.96 11.12
CA ILE A 86 -7.60 -6.70 11.05
C ILE A 86 -7.40 -7.99 11.83
N ASP A 87 -8.32 -8.27 12.74
CA ASP A 87 -8.32 -9.51 13.52
C ASP A 87 -9.25 -10.59 12.92
N ASP A 88 -10.08 -10.24 11.93
CA ASP A 88 -11.07 -11.12 11.28
C ASP A 88 -11.00 -11.09 9.73
N ARG A 89 -11.01 -12.27 9.10
CA ARG A 89 -10.80 -12.43 7.66
C ARG A 89 -11.97 -11.91 6.81
N GLU A 90 -13.19 -11.91 7.33
CA GLU A 90 -14.39 -11.48 6.56
C GLU A 90 -14.30 -10.00 6.15
N THR A 91 -13.55 -9.19 6.90
CA THR A 91 -13.38 -7.75 6.64
C THR A 91 -12.17 -7.40 5.76
N LEU A 92 -11.46 -8.41 5.23
CA LEU A 92 -10.21 -8.18 4.48
C LEU A 92 -10.43 -7.37 3.19
N ILE A 93 -11.35 -7.80 2.33
CA ILE A 93 -11.61 -7.13 1.05
C ILE A 93 -12.14 -5.72 1.29
N GLU A 94 -13.01 -5.55 2.29
CA GLU A 94 -13.53 -4.24 2.69
C GLU A 94 -12.41 -3.31 3.17
N SER A 95 -11.47 -3.84 3.95
CA SER A 95 -10.31 -3.07 4.43
C SER A 95 -9.36 -2.67 3.30
N ILE A 96 -9.17 -3.51 2.27
CA ILE A 96 -8.40 -3.14 1.07
C ILE A 96 -9.08 -1.99 0.34
N LYS A 97 -10.41 -2.07 0.15
CA LYS A 97 -11.18 -0.99 -0.47
C LYS A 97 -11.15 0.29 0.37
N GLN A 98 -11.24 0.17 1.69
CA GLN A 98 -11.15 1.31 2.61
C GLN A 98 -9.78 2.00 2.53
N VAL A 99 -8.69 1.23 2.47
CA VAL A 99 -7.35 1.78 2.22
C VAL A 99 -7.30 2.56 0.90
N GLY A 100 -7.95 2.07 -0.15
CA GLY A 100 -8.12 2.80 -1.40
C GLY A 100 -8.85 4.13 -1.20
N SER A 101 -10.05 4.10 -0.61
CA SER A 101 -10.86 5.30 -0.35
C SER A 101 -10.14 6.35 0.50
N ASP A 102 -9.35 5.91 1.48
CA ASP A 102 -8.52 6.78 2.31
C ASP A 102 -7.42 7.49 1.50
N LEU A 103 -6.83 6.81 0.52
CA LEU A 103 -5.82 7.39 -0.36
C LEU A 103 -6.44 8.41 -1.31
N GLU A 104 -7.63 8.13 -1.84
CA GLU A 104 -8.39 9.10 -2.66
C GLU A 104 -8.68 10.39 -1.88
N THR A 105 -9.13 10.25 -0.62
CA THR A 105 -9.37 11.40 0.28
C THR A 105 -8.09 12.21 0.54
N ARG A 106 -6.92 11.60 0.38
CA ARG A 106 -5.60 12.23 0.53
C ARG A 106 -5.02 12.76 -0.79
N GLY A 107 -5.81 12.78 -1.85
CA GLY A 107 -5.47 13.39 -3.13
C GLY A 107 -4.80 12.45 -4.13
N VAL A 108 -4.87 11.14 -3.92
CA VAL A 108 -4.43 10.16 -4.93
C VAL A 108 -5.52 10.00 -5.98
N ASP A 109 -5.11 9.90 -7.25
CA ASP A 109 -6.04 9.73 -8.37
C ASP A 109 -6.90 8.45 -8.22
N ASN A 110 -8.22 8.59 -8.40
CA ASN A 110 -9.19 7.51 -8.19
C ASN A 110 -9.00 6.35 -9.19
N GLU A 111 -8.62 6.62 -10.44
CA GLU A 111 -8.38 5.57 -11.43
C GLU A 111 -7.15 4.76 -11.05
N VAL A 112 -6.07 5.44 -10.63
CA VAL A 112 -4.86 4.78 -10.12
C VAL A 112 -5.17 3.94 -8.87
N VAL A 113 -5.96 4.47 -7.93
CA VAL A 113 -6.38 3.72 -6.74
C VAL A 113 -7.16 2.47 -7.13
N ARG A 114 -8.14 2.59 -8.03
CA ARG A 114 -8.94 1.44 -8.49
C ARG A 114 -8.06 0.34 -9.09
N ILE A 115 -7.14 0.69 -9.97
CA ILE A 115 -6.21 -0.27 -10.59
C ILE A 115 -5.41 -1.03 -9.52
N VAL A 116 -4.87 -0.30 -8.53
CA VAL A 116 -4.06 -0.91 -7.48
C VAL A 116 -4.89 -1.77 -6.53
N VAL A 117 -6.10 -1.33 -6.17
CA VAL A 117 -7.04 -2.10 -5.35
C VAL A 117 -7.42 -3.40 -6.06
N ASP A 118 -7.82 -3.33 -7.33
CA ASP A 118 -8.22 -4.50 -8.12
C ASP A 118 -7.05 -5.48 -8.28
N ALA A 119 -5.85 -4.97 -8.57
CA ALA A 119 -4.63 -5.79 -8.64
C ALA A 119 -4.33 -6.48 -7.29
N CYS A 120 -4.47 -5.76 -6.18
CA CYS A 120 -4.24 -6.33 -4.85
C CYS A 120 -5.27 -7.41 -4.49
N ILE A 121 -6.53 -7.24 -4.88
CA ILE A 121 -7.58 -8.25 -4.65
C ILE A 121 -7.33 -9.47 -5.53
N ALA A 122 -6.92 -9.28 -6.79
CA ALA A 122 -6.61 -10.37 -7.70
C ALA A 122 -5.39 -11.20 -7.27
N ASP A 123 -4.46 -10.60 -6.52
CA ASP A 123 -3.27 -11.27 -5.97
C ASP A 123 -3.53 -12.00 -4.64
N LEU A 124 -4.77 -11.97 -4.11
CA LEU A 124 -5.11 -12.73 -2.92
C LEU A 124 -5.02 -14.26 -3.17
N PRO A 125 -4.66 -15.07 -2.15
CA PRO A 125 -4.66 -16.51 -2.27
C PRO A 125 -6.03 -17.04 -2.68
N ALA A 126 -6.08 -17.87 -3.73
CA ALA A 126 -7.31 -18.47 -4.23
C ALA A 126 -7.99 -19.35 -3.17
N GLU A 127 -9.32 -19.41 -3.23
CA GLU A 127 -10.15 -20.24 -2.35
C GLU A 127 -10.69 -21.43 -3.14
N ASP A 128 -10.57 -22.63 -2.58
CA ASP A 128 -11.21 -23.84 -3.11
C ASP A 128 -12.69 -23.85 -2.67
N LEU A 129 -13.60 -24.10 -3.60
CA LEU A 129 -15.06 -24.16 -3.38
C LEU A 129 -15.59 -25.60 -3.40
#